data_AF-A0A7C6QV68-F1
#
_entry.id   AF-A0A7C6QV68-F1
#
_cell.length_a   1.000
_cell.length_b   1.000
_cell.length_c   1.000
_cell.angle_alpha   90.00
_cell.angle_beta   90.00
_cell.angle_gamma   90.00
#
_symmetry.space_group_name_H-M   'P 1'
#
loop_
_entity.id
_entity.type
_entity.pdbx_description
1 polymer ?
#
loop_
_entity_poly.entity_id
_entity_poly.type
_entity_poly.pdbx_seq_one_letter_code
_entity_poly.pdbx_strand_id
1 'polypeptide(L)'
;MKLNGKLIQGTKILKEATVESKPHEKENSFRETLEECLISVCKELDIQVPIWLKKNTTEFVNYGRTSFTEEQFIEKVNFQRLEIKYIR
;
A
#
# COMPACT_ATOMS: atom_id res chain seq x y z
N MET A 1 -9.06 0.92 -10.12
CA MET A 1 -7.66 1.23 -9.74
C MET A 1 -6.91 -0.08 -9.56
N LYS A 2 -5.68 -0.18 -10.07
CA LYS A 2 -4.77 -1.30 -9.75
C LYS A 2 -3.69 -0.80 -8.79
N LEU A 3 -3.49 -1.51 -7.69
CA LEU A 3 -2.47 -1.22 -6.70
C LEU A 3 -1.57 -2.44 -6.53
N ASN A 4 -0.26 -2.23 -6.61
CA ASN A 4 0.72 -3.26 -6.33
C ASN A 4 1.45 -2.94 -5.03
N GLY A 5 1.51 -3.91 -4.13
CA GLY A 5 2.27 -3.84 -2.89
C GLY A 5 3.44 -4.81 -2.90
N LYS A 6 4.60 -4.37 -2.41
CA LYS A 6 5.82 -5.18 -2.31
C LYS A 6 6.43 -5.05 -0.93
N LEU A 7 6.68 -6.18 -0.29
CA LEU A 7 7.45 -6.26 0.94
C LEU A 7 8.92 -6.39 0.60
N ILE A 8 9.73 -5.46 1.09
CA ILE A 8 11.14 -5.39 0.78
C ILE A 8 11.94 -5.50 2.07
N GLN A 9 12.96 -6.36 2.02
CA GLN A 9 13.94 -6.55 3.08
C GLN A 9 15.34 -6.50 2.46
N GLY A 10 16.02 -5.37 2.66
CA GLY A 10 17.33 -5.10 2.07
C GLY A 10 17.22 -4.99 0.55
N THR A 11 17.85 -5.92 -0.16
CA THR A 11 17.81 -6.03 -1.62
C THR A 11 16.81 -7.08 -2.13
N LYS A 12 16.12 -7.78 -1.22
CA LYS A 12 15.18 -8.86 -1.57
C LYS A 12 13.74 -8.40 -1.44
N ILE A 13 12.90 -8.87 -2.36
CA ILE A 13 11.45 -8.78 -2.26
C ILE A 13 10.98 -10.06 -1.56
N LEU A 14 10.33 -9.92 -0.41
CA LEU A 14 9.81 -11.06 0.36
C LEU A 14 8.48 -11.56 -0.20
N LYS A 15 7.59 -10.62 -0.51
CA LYS A 15 6.27 -10.89 -1.09
C LYS A 15 5.85 -9.72 -1.98
N GLU A 16 5.02 -10.02 -2.96
CA GLU A 16 4.31 -9.02 -3.73
C GLU A 16 2.86 -9.44 -3.93
N ALA A 17 1.97 -8.45 -3.97
CA ALA A 17 0.54 -8.62 -4.17
C ALA A 17 0.04 -7.53 -5.11
N THR A 18 -0.90 -7.87 -5.99
CA THR A 18 -1.52 -6.91 -6.90
C THR A 18 -3.01 -7.03 -6.80
N VAL A 19 -3.67 -5.97 -6.35
CA VAL A 19 -5.11 -5.93 -6.22
C VAL A 19 -5.71 -4.98 -7.25
N GLU A 20 -6.90 -5.33 -7.71
CA GLU A 20 -7.71 -4.49 -8.58
C GLU A 20 -9.01 -4.13 -7.86
N SER A 21 -9.25 -2.83 -7.67
CA SER A 21 -10.57 -2.33 -7.29
C SER A 21 -11.31 -1.85 -8.52
N LYS A 22 -12.54 -2.34 -8.69
CA LYS A 22 -13.46 -1.83 -9.70
C LYS A 22 -13.94 -0.44 -9.25
N PRO A 23 -13.85 0.61 -10.10
CA PRO A 23 -14.51 1.86 -9.77
C PRO A 23 -16.01 1.58 -9.71
N HIS A 24 -16.59 1.63 -8.52
CA HIS A 24 -18.04 1.62 -8.40
C HIS A 24 -18.55 2.91 -9.05
N GLU A 25 -19.68 2.86 -9.77
CA GLU A 25 -20.28 4.04 -10.43
C GLU A 25 -20.75 5.13 -9.45
N LYS A 26 -20.63 4.88 -8.13
CA LYS A 26 -20.77 5.90 -7.11
C LYS A 26 -19.42 6.57 -6.91
N GLU A 27 -19.47 7.89 -6.77
CA GLU A 27 -18.40 8.83 -6.45
C GLU A 27 -17.59 8.46 -5.19
N ASN A 28 -16.99 7.27 -5.14
CA ASN A 28 -16.02 6.92 -4.12
C ASN A 28 -14.82 7.80 -4.39
N SER A 29 -14.52 8.67 -3.42
CA SER A 29 -13.31 9.48 -3.46
C SER A 29 -12.12 8.55 -3.72
N PHE A 30 -11.22 8.94 -4.61
CA PHE A 30 -9.98 8.21 -4.93
C PHE A 30 -9.27 7.64 -3.70
N ARG A 31 -9.33 8.41 -2.60
CA ARG A 31 -8.88 8.03 -1.26
C ARG A 31 -9.53 6.75 -0.73
N GLU A 32 -10.85 6.61 -0.76
CA GLU A 32 -11.57 5.44 -0.26
C GLU A 32 -11.15 4.18 -1.04
N THR A 33 -11.12 4.27 -2.38
CA THR A 33 -10.66 3.16 -3.23
C THR A 33 -9.22 2.76 -2.92
N LEU A 34 -8.36 3.75 -2.68
CA LEU A 34 -6.98 3.52 -2.30
C LEU A 34 -6.86 2.83 -0.94
N GLU A 35 -7.64 3.27 0.05
CA GLU A 35 -7.67 2.66 1.39
C GLU A 35 -8.14 1.19 1.29
N GLU A 36 -9.18 0.90 0.52
CA GLU A 36 -9.63 -0.48 0.27
C GLU A 36 -8.58 -1.34 -0.44
N CYS A 37 -7.89 -0.79 -1.45
CA CYS A 37 -6.81 -1.48 -2.13
C CYS A 37 -5.65 -1.76 -1.17
N LEU A 38 -5.27 -0.80 -0.34
CA LEU A 38 -4.21 -0.98 0.65
C LEU A 38 -4.56 -2.09 1.64
N ILE A 39 -5.78 -2.09 2.18
CA ILE A 39 -6.26 -3.13 3.10
C ILE A 39 -6.22 -4.50 2.43
N SER A 40 -6.68 -4.59 1.18
CA SER A 40 -6.67 -5.84 0.40
C SER A 40 -5.24 -6.34 0.15
N VAL A 41 -4.32 -5.45 -0.21
CA VAL A 41 -2.89 -5.78 -0.38
C VAL A 41 -2.30 -6.28 0.93
N CYS A 42 -2.55 -5.60 2.04
CA CYS A 42 -2.04 -6.00 3.35
C CYS A 42 -2.57 -7.38 3.74
N LYS A 43 -3.86 -7.63 3.49
CA LYS A 43 -4.50 -8.93 3.71
C LYS A 43 -3.88 -10.05 2.86
N GLU A 44 -3.59 -9.80 1.59
CA GLU A 44 -2.98 -10.78 0.69
C GLU A 44 -1.50 -11.06 1.04
N LEU A 45 -0.80 -10.04 1.55
CA LEU A 45 0.58 -10.16 2.03
C LEU A 45 0.67 -10.80 3.42
N ASP A 46 -0.46 -11.00 4.12
CA ASP A 46 -0.55 -11.47 5.50
C ASP A 46 0.20 -10.54 6.47
N ILE A 47 -0.07 -9.23 6.38
CA ILE A 47 0.54 -8.19 7.20
C ILE A 47 -0.55 -7.25 7.75
N GLN A 48 -0.24 -6.59 8.87
CA GLN A 48 -1.10 -5.52 9.39
C GLN A 48 -1.06 -4.28 8.48
N VAL A 49 -2.11 -3.46 8.53
CA VAL A 49 -2.19 -2.20 7.77
C VAL A 49 -1.27 -1.16 8.42
N PRO A 50 -0.36 -0.52 7.67
CA PRO A 50 0.48 0.53 8.22
C PRO A 50 -0.30 1.81 8.51
N ILE A 51 0.20 2.60 9.45
CA ILE A 51 -0.26 3.95 9.75
C ILE A 51 0.02 4.83 8.53
N TRP A 52 -1.05 5.39 7.96
CA TRP A 52 -0.94 6.34 6.88
C TRP A 52 -0.57 7.74 7.40
N LEU A 53 0.61 8.23 7.01
CA LEU A 53 1.08 9.56 7.39
C LEU A 53 0.84 10.58 6.27
N LYS A 54 0.80 11.87 6.61
CA LYS A 54 0.65 12.95 5.62
C LYS A 54 1.70 12.90 4.50
N LYS A 55 2.94 12.49 4.82
CA LYS A 55 4.01 12.30 3.83
C LYS A 55 3.61 11.31 2.74
N ASN A 56 2.91 10.23 3.12
CA ASN A 56 2.50 9.18 2.19
C ASN A 56 1.47 9.69 1.19
N THR A 57 0.54 10.54 1.64
CA THR A 57 -0.40 11.22 0.74
C THR A 57 0.34 12.07 -0.29
N THR A 58 1.30 12.90 0.16
CA THR A 58 2.07 13.76 -0.74
C THR A 58 2.89 12.94 -1.74
N GLU A 59 3.59 11.90 -1.30
CA GLU A 59 4.36 11.02 -2.18
C GLU A 59 3.46 10.31 -3.19
N PHE A 60 2.32 9.79 -2.73
CA PHE A 60 1.41 9.05 -3.60
C PHE A 60 0.76 9.95 -4.66
N VAL A 61 0.39 11.18 -4.30
CA VAL A 61 -0.17 12.14 -5.26
C VAL A 61 0.87 12.60 -6.28
N ASN A 62 2.12 12.83 -5.86
CA ASN A 62 3.18 13.32 -6.76
C ASN A 62 3.78 12.20 -7.64
N TYR A 63 3.98 11.00 -7.09
CA TYR A 63 4.73 9.93 -7.75
C TYR A 63 3.88 8.70 -8.10
N GLY A 64 2.63 8.63 -7.64
CA GLY A 64 1.81 7.43 -7.78
C GLY A 64 2.34 6.23 -6.97
N ARG A 65 3.22 6.47 -5.99
CA ARG A 65 3.78 5.44 -5.11
C ARG A 65 4.13 6.02 -3.76
N THR A 66 4.16 5.16 -2.74
CA THR A 66 4.64 5.52 -1.40
C THR A 66 5.25 4.30 -0.72
N SER A 67 6.11 4.53 0.25
CA SER A 67 6.71 3.48 1.07
C SER A 67 6.37 3.66 2.56
N PHE A 68 6.21 2.55 3.27
CA PHE A 68 5.95 2.48 4.70
C PHE A 68 7.09 1.72 5.35
N THR A 69 7.80 2.36 6.27
CA THR A 69 8.85 1.72 7.07
C THR A 69 8.25 0.94 8.23
N GLU A 70 9.02 0.05 8.85
CA GLU A 70 8.63 -0.75 10.02
C GLU A 70 8.02 0.08 11.16
N GLU A 71 8.48 1.32 11.37
CA GLU A 71 7.96 2.24 12.40
C GLU A 71 6.51 2.67 12.16
N GLN A 72 6.02 2.54 10.93
CA GLN A 72 4.62 2.84 10.60
C GLN A 72 3.70 1.65 10.91
N PHE A 73 4.22 0.55 11.44
CA PHE A 73 3.44 -0.62 11.82
C PHE A 73 3.34 -0.69 13.34
N ILE A 74 2.17 -1.09 13.86
CA ILE A 74 1.90 -1.14 15.30
C ILE A 74 2.66 -2.33 15.91
N GLU A 75 2.63 -3.48 15.23
CA GLU A 75 3.41 -4.66 15.61
C GLU A 75 4.72 -4.77 14.82
N LYS A 76 5.67 -5.51 15.39
CA LYS A 76 6.97 -5.75 14.76
C LYS A 76 6.81 -6.57 13.48
N VAL A 77 7.30 -6.03 12.37
CA VAL A 77 7.25 -6.66 11.06
C VAL A 77 8.59 -7.31 10.69
N ASN A 78 8.55 -8.40 9.91
CA ASN A 78 9.75 -9.09 9.41
C ASN A 78 10.23 -8.53 8.04
N PHE A 79 10.03 -7.24 7.79
CA PHE A 79 10.44 -6.56 6.57
C PHE A 79 10.84 -5.13 6.89
N GLN A 80 11.69 -4.53 6.04
CA GLN A 80 12.17 -3.17 6.27
C GLN A 80 11.17 -2.12 5.80
N ARG A 81 10.52 -2.37 4.66
CA ARG A 81 9.48 -1.49 4.14
C ARG A 81 8.46 -2.20 3.26
N LEU A 82 7.24 -1.70 3.29
CA LEU A 82 6.19 -1.98 2.32
C LEU A 82 6.19 -0.85 1.29
N GLU A 83 6.40 -1.16 0.03
CA GLU A 83 6.22 -0.21 -1.07
C GLU A 83 4.87 -0.47 -1.74
N ILE A 84 4.05 0.57 -1.88
CA ILE A 84 2.84 0.50 -2.70
C ILE A 84 2.98 1.41 -3.92
N LYS A 85 2.45 0.94 -5.04
CA LYS A 85 2.49 1.66 -6.31
C LYS A 85 1.14 1.55 -7.01
N TYR A 86 0.62 2.69 -7.45
CA TYR A 86 -0.47 2.76 -8.41
C TYR A 86 0.00 2.29 -9.77
N ILE A 87 -0.72 1.33 -10.34
CA ILE A 87 -0.51 0.86 -11.71
C ILE A 87 -1.65 1.43 -12.54
N ARG A 88 -1.28 2.22 -13.56
CA ARG A 88 -2.20 2.79 -14.54
C ARG A 88 -2.49 1.79 -15.66
#